data_AF-A0A7J6A3F8-F1
#
_entry.id   AF-A0A7J6A3F8-F1
#
_cell.length_a   1.000
_cell.length_b   1.000
_cell.length_c   1.000
_cell.angle_alpha   90.00
_cell.angle_beta   90.00
_cell.angle_gamma   90.00
#
_symmetry.space_group_name_H-M   'P 1'
#
loop_
_entity.id
_entity.type
_entity.pdbx_description
1 polymer ?
#
loop_
_entity_poly.entity_id
_entity_poly.type
_entity_poly.pdbx_seq_one_letter_code
_entity_poly.pdbx_strand_id
1 'polypeptide(L)'
;MKGEILLTSVSVLKRSLWQGRTCSNNPVRKACSGGLNGTGPFFHTEVITSGLIWSFDMDLQFFVFLLNGEFFLCASLSEAVSASLKPRDAEGFLEKYGYLHEQDHTHSADKVTSAVRQFQWLSHLPITGRLDSTTLLKMVSPRCGVKDRGSNEAWARRVNSVFTGQSQQHLRKKRYARPGGKWYKQNLTYQIVNWPRHLSQGPVQLAVRTAFQLWSNVSGLVFHELSDGPTDIRLAFYEGEHNDGTSNAFDGPGGALAHAFFPCRGEAHFDKAERWTLSGHKGHNLFLVTAHEIGHTLGLEHSPVRHALMSPYYKKLGRSLLLSWDDITAVQQLYGKPSGGAVVQIPSQDLSWAMQDWELSDEPMGDLTWPHYCRNTFDAITMDGNGTVLVFRGGLFWTVTSGGNGSAPLPLKQRWPQLPFAIEAAAFSPLDGKLYFFSGKHIWRYSGTALDLGFPRKSSECDMPRHPDCAFFYAPLGHMVVFKGSRYFVLNLETLRSEPYYPRGLADWKGVPRRANGAVTRADGRLYFFREQQYWRFDPRKLRVTASGRWTKKLAWTGCHKTPSNDVM
;
A
#
# COMPACT_ATOMS: atom_id res chain seq x y z
N MET A 1 51.34 41.59 -26.47
CA MET A 1 49.95 41.51 -25.99
C MET A 1 49.71 40.04 -25.60
N LYS A 2 50.23 39.54 -24.48
CA LYS A 2 49.77 39.60 -23.05
C LYS A 2 48.37 39.03 -22.80
N GLY A 3 48.31 38.00 -21.94
CA GLY A 3 47.13 37.30 -21.40
C GLY A 3 47.30 35.77 -21.54
N GLU A 4 48.20 35.09 -20.84
CA GLU A 4 48.29 34.80 -19.39
C GLU A 4 47.13 33.97 -18.81
N ILE A 5 47.52 32.79 -18.32
CA ILE A 5 46.78 31.75 -17.61
C ILE A 5 46.55 32.19 -16.17
N LEU A 6 45.38 31.90 -15.58
CA LEU A 6 45.26 31.72 -14.13
C LEU A 6 44.20 30.67 -13.77
N LEU A 7 44.69 29.71 -12.98
CA LEU A 7 44.04 28.53 -12.40
C LEU A 7 43.01 28.86 -11.31
N THR A 8 42.09 27.93 -11.03
CA THR A 8 41.93 27.26 -9.71
C THR A 8 40.76 26.25 -9.79
N SER A 9 41.04 24.94 -9.81
CA SER A 9 41.13 24.01 -8.67
C SER A 9 39.79 23.70 -7.99
N VAL A 10 39.29 22.48 -8.18
CA VAL A 10 38.45 21.79 -7.19
C VAL A 10 39.12 20.46 -6.85
N SER A 11 39.98 20.54 -5.85
CA SER A 11 40.57 19.40 -5.15
C SER A 11 39.56 18.80 -4.16
N VAL A 12 39.51 17.46 -4.19
CA VAL A 12 38.93 16.57 -3.18
C VAL A 12 39.48 16.90 -1.78
N LEU A 13 38.59 17.00 -0.78
CA LEU A 13 38.97 16.95 0.64
C LEU A 13 37.91 16.19 1.45
N LYS A 14 38.28 14.95 1.80
CA LYS A 14 37.81 14.23 2.99
C LYS A 14 38.39 14.93 4.23
N ARG A 15 37.55 15.18 5.26
CA ARG A 15 37.80 15.09 6.72
C ARG A 15 36.64 15.77 7.46
N SER A 16 35.80 15.03 8.18
CA SER A 16 35.93 14.60 9.58
C SER A 16 35.67 15.70 10.63
N LEU A 17 34.62 15.47 11.42
CA LEU A 17 34.49 15.70 12.86
C LEU A 17 34.83 17.10 13.43
N TRP A 18 33.79 17.74 13.98
CA TRP A 18 33.90 18.58 15.18
C TRP A 18 32.93 18.04 16.25
N GLN A 19 33.49 17.30 17.20
CA GLN A 19 32.95 17.14 18.55
C GLN A 19 33.94 17.85 19.47
N GLY A 20 33.47 18.85 20.21
CA GLY A 20 34.23 19.57 21.21
C GLY A 20 33.73 19.23 22.62
N ARG A 21 34.60 18.54 23.38
CA ARG A 21 34.89 18.60 24.83
C ARG A 21 33.71 18.39 25.81
N THR A 22 33.83 17.46 26.76
CA THR A 22 34.53 17.71 28.03
C THR A 22 35.36 16.52 28.56
N CYS A 23 36.35 16.85 29.39
CA CYS A 23 37.44 16.05 29.93
C CYS A 23 37.03 15.09 31.07
N SER A 24 37.75 13.97 31.21
CA SER A 24 38.14 13.43 32.53
C SER A 24 39.40 12.56 32.40
N ASN A 25 40.30 12.73 33.37
CA ASN A 25 41.64 12.17 33.49
C ASN A 25 41.66 10.67 33.85
N ASN A 26 42.52 9.86 33.22
CA ASN A 26 43.60 9.14 33.93
C ASN A 26 44.50 8.32 32.99
N PRO A 27 45.81 8.17 33.26
CA PRO A 27 46.78 7.56 32.33
C PRO A 27 47.33 6.21 32.81
N VAL A 28 47.42 5.17 31.97
CA VAL A 28 48.49 4.14 32.09
C VAL A 28 48.88 3.57 30.71
N ARG A 29 50.20 3.45 30.55
CA ARG A 29 51.08 3.03 29.45
C ARG A 29 50.86 1.64 28.83
N LYS A 30 51.21 1.51 27.52
CA LYS A 30 52.19 0.58 26.87
C LYS A 30 51.79 0.38 25.39
N ALA A 31 52.49 0.92 24.38
CA ALA A 31 53.80 0.56 23.82
C ALA A 31 53.78 -0.66 22.86
N CYS A 32 54.17 -0.39 21.60
CA CYS A 32 54.87 -1.25 20.61
C CYS A 32 54.06 -2.39 19.94
N SER A 33 54.22 -2.78 18.67
CA SER A 33 55.13 -2.40 17.57
C SER A 33 54.88 -3.31 16.35
N GLY A 34 55.13 -2.80 15.13
CA GLY A 34 55.58 -3.55 13.94
C GLY A 34 54.50 -4.31 13.15
N GLY A 35 54.51 -4.44 11.82
CA GLY A 35 55.40 -4.06 10.72
C GLY A 35 54.73 -4.62 9.44
N LEU A 36 54.49 -3.79 8.43
CA LEU A 36 55.20 -3.73 7.13
C LEU A 36 55.06 -4.95 6.19
N ASN A 37 54.56 -4.61 4.99
CA ASN A 37 54.97 -5.01 3.64
C ASN A 37 54.32 -6.21 2.93
N GLY A 38 53.91 -5.94 1.68
CA GLY A 38 53.53 -6.93 0.68
C GLY A 38 52.81 -6.34 -0.53
N THR A 39 53.52 -5.59 -1.38
CA THR A 39 53.10 -5.08 -2.71
C THR A 39 53.30 -6.13 -3.81
N GLY A 40 52.42 -6.17 -4.83
CA GLY A 40 52.71 -6.83 -6.11
C GLY A 40 51.48 -7.14 -6.98
N PRO A 41 51.29 -6.51 -8.16
CA PRO A 41 50.10 -6.60 -9.01
C PRO A 41 50.26 -7.50 -10.24
N PHE A 42 49.16 -7.87 -10.90
CA PHE A 42 49.14 -8.33 -12.29
C PHE A 42 48.02 -7.64 -13.07
N PHE A 43 48.39 -6.99 -14.17
CA PHE A 43 47.54 -6.47 -15.24
C PHE A 43 47.49 -7.49 -16.38
N HIS A 44 46.35 -7.63 -17.05
CA HIS A 44 46.31 -7.90 -18.48
C HIS A 44 45.11 -7.23 -19.14
N THR A 45 45.41 -6.64 -20.29
CA THR A 45 44.70 -5.74 -21.20
C THR A 45 43.66 -6.39 -22.11
N GLU A 46 42.54 -5.67 -22.26
CA GLU A 46 41.82 -5.25 -23.49
C GLU A 46 41.50 -6.22 -24.64
N VAL A 47 40.22 -6.20 -25.06
CA VAL A 47 39.83 -5.90 -26.45
C VAL A 47 38.59 -5.00 -26.43
N ILE A 48 38.74 -3.79 -26.97
CA ILE A 48 37.69 -2.78 -27.20
C ILE A 48 37.22 -2.93 -28.64
N THR A 49 35.92 -3.10 -28.87
CA THR A 49 35.27 -2.75 -30.16
C THR A 49 34.49 -1.47 -29.97
N SER A 50 34.98 -0.43 -30.65
CA SER A 50 34.52 0.95 -30.70
C SER A 50 33.14 1.12 -31.33
N GLY A 51 32.26 1.85 -30.65
CA GLY A 51 31.04 2.44 -31.21
C GLY A 51 31.02 3.94 -30.90
N LEU A 52 31.07 4.78 -31.94
CA LEU A 52 31.01 6.24 -31.88
C LEU A 52 29.60 6.69 -31.46
N ILE A 53 29.48 7.46 -30.37
CA ILE A 53 28.28 8.21 -30.01
C ILE A 53 28.54 9.68 -30.34
N TRP A 54 27.78 10.23 -31.29
CA TRP A 54 27.68 11.67 -31.50
C TRP A 54 26.71 12.25 -30.48
N SER A 55 27.17 13.20 -29.67
CA SER A 55 26.32 13.98 -28.78
C SER A 55 25.75 15.17 -29.55
N PHE A 56 24.44 15.18 -29.78
CA PHE A 56 23.72 16.41 -30.07
C PHE A 56 22.80 16.72 -28.89
N ASP A 57 22.90 17.96 -28.43
CA ASP A 57 22.20 18.58 -27.32
C ASP A 57 20.73 18.83 -27.72
N MET A 58 19.77 18.08 -27.15
CA MET A 58 18.34 18.42 -27.02
C MET A 58 17.64 17.40 -26.10
N ASP A 59 16.88 17.89 -25.12
CA ASP A 59 16.07 17.14 -24.15
C ASP A 59 15.03 16.19 -24.79
N LEU A 60 15.41 14.94 -25.07
CA LEU A 60 14.49 13.83 -25.38
C LEU A 60 15.24 12.49 -25.26
N GLN A 61 15.09 11.74 -24.17
CA GLN A 61 15.67 10.39 -24.06
C GLN A 61 14.75 9.34 -24.68
N PHE A 62 14.83 9.15 -25.99
CA PHE A 62 14.37 7.92 -26.64
C PHE A 62 15.53 6.92 -26.70
N PHE A 63 15.36 5.74 -26.10
CA PHE A 63 16.23 4.60 -26.40
C PHE A 63 15.74 3.93 -27.68
N VAL A 64 16.41 4.21 -28.79
CA VAL A 64 16.26 3.50 -30.05
C VAL A 64 17.20 2.30 -30.04
N PHE A 65 16.66 1.09 -30.12
CA PHE A 65 17.45 -0.10 -30.43
C PHE A 65 17.30 -0.46 -31.91
N LEU A 66 18.43 -0.69 -32.58
CA LEU A 66 18.50 -1.25 -33.93
C LEU A 66 18.69 -2.77 -33.81
N LEU A 67 17.67 -3.54 -34.18
CA LEU A 67 17.79 -4.96 -34.49
C LEU A 67 17.13 -5.19 -35.85
N ASN A 68 17.88 -5.72 -36.82
CA ASN A 68 17.41 -6.06 -38.16
C ASN A 68 16.75 -4.91 -38.97
N GLY A 69 17.25 -3.68 -38.83
CA GLY A 69 16.82 -2.57 -39.70
C GLY A 69 15.49 -1.91 -39.33
N GLU A 70 14.87 -2.27 -38.21
CA GLU A 70 13.67 -1.57 -37.70
C GLU A 70 13.93 -0.84 -36.37
N PHE A 71 13.37 0.36 -36.27
CA PHE A 71 13.43 1.24 -35.10
C PHE A 71 12.37 0.83 -34.07
N PHE A 72 12.78 0.39 -32.88
CA PHE A 72 11.86 0.15 -31.76
C PHE A 72 12.02 1.22 -30.67
N LEU A 73 10.96 1.99 -30.42
CA LEU A 73 10.83 2.86 -29.24
C LEU A 73 10.33 2.05 -28.04
N CYS A 74 11.08 2.06 -26.94
CA CYS A 74 10.65 1.47 -25.67
C CYS A 74 10.16 2.58 -24.72
N ALA A 75 8.86 2.64 -24.45
CA ALA A 75 8.28 3.54 -23.45
C ALA A 75 8.30 2.89 -22.04
N SER A 76 8.74 3.66 -21.06
CA SER A 76 8.73 3.33 -19.63
C SER A 76 7.29 3.21 -19.07
N LEU A 77 7.15 2.61 -17.88
CA LEU A 77 5.84 2.45 -17.20
C LEU A 77 5.22 3.80 -16.82
N SER A 78 6.08 4.78 -16.57
CA SER A 78 5.70 6.13 -16.25
C SER A 78 5.18 6.85 -17.51
N GLU A 79 5.78 6.61 -18.67
CA GLU A 79 5.27 7.08 -19.97
C GLU A 79 3.96 6.40 -20.37
N ALA A 80 3.77 5.11 -20.09
CA ALA A 80 2.51 4.41 -20.42
C ALA A 80 1.31 4.90 -19.59
N VAL A 81 1.52 5.25 -18.31
CA VAL A 81 0.45 5.87 -17.48
C VAL A 81 0.31 7.36 -17.80
N SER A 82 1.42 8.06 -18.06
CA SER A 82 1.40 9.44 -18.56
C SER A 82 0.71 9.56 -19.92
N ALA A 83 0.76 8.53 -20.76
CA ALA A 83 0.06 8.46 -22.05
C ALA A 83 -1.43 8.11 -21.87
N SER A 84 -1.82 7.54 -20.73
CA SER A 84 -3.19 7.15 -20.41
C SER A 84 -4.00 8.24 -19.69
N LEU A 85 -3.36 9.13 -18.92
CA LEU A 85 -4.02 10.32 -18.37
C LEU A 85 -3.78 11.50 -19.30
N LYS A 86 -4.85 12.02 -19.89
CA LYS A 86 -4.76 13.25 -20.67
C LYS A 86 -4.63 14.43 -19.69
N PRO A 87 -3.98 15.55 -20.08
CA PRO A 87 -3.92 16.76 -19.25
C PRO A 87 -5.29 17.23 -18.73
N ARG A 88 -6.35 17.04 -19.54
CA ARG A 88 -7.74 17.32 -19.14
C ARG A 88 -8.23 16.48 -17.96
N ASP A 89 -7.80 15.22 -17.85
CA ASP A 89 -8.17 14.35 -16.72
C ASP A 89 -7.46 14.80 -15.43
N ALA A 90 -6.25 15.34 -15.55
CA ALA A 90 -5.49 15.90 -14.42
C ALA A 90 -6.09 17.22 -13.92
N GLU A 91 -6.58 18.08 -14.82
CA GLU A 91 -7.31 19.29 -14.42
C GLU A 91 -8.60 18.95 -13.66
N GLY A 92 -9.38 17.97 -14.14
CA GLY A 92 -10.56 17.48 -13.43
C GLY A 92 -10.23 16.91 -12.04
N PHE A 93 -9.08 16.24 -11.88
CA PHE A 93 -8.58 15.84 -10.56
C PHE A 93 -8.30 17.06 -9.67
N LEU A 94 -7.61 18.07 -10.20
CA LEU A 94 -7.27 19.28 -9.43
C LEU A 94 -8.53 20.07 -9.02
N GLU A 95 -9.57 20.08 -9.86
CA GLU A 95 -10.89 20.64 -9.53
C GLU A 95 -11.59 19.83 -8.44
N LYS A 96 -11.70 18.50 -8.61
CA LYS A 96 -12.36 17.59 -7.65
C LYS A 96 -11.80 17.77 -6.24
N TYR A 97 -10.47 17.81 -6.11
CA TYR A 97 -9.79 17.95 -4.82
C TYR A 97 -9.58 19.41 -4.37
N GLY A 98 -10.10 20.39 -5.10
CA GLY A 98 -10.18 21.79 -4.68
C GLY A 98 -8.88 22.59 -4.83
N TYR A 99 -7.94 22.14 -5.66
CA TYR A 99 -6.77 22.91 -6.07
C TYR A 99 -7.09 23.93 -7.17
N LEU A 100 -8.10 23.64 -8.00
CA LEU A 100 -8.65 24.53 -9.02
C LEU A 100 -10.13 24.83 -8.73
N HIS A 101 -10.64 25.93 -9.30
CA HIS A 101 -12.02 26.36 -9.08
C HIS A 101 -12.93 25.92 -10.22
N GLU A 102 -13.98 25.16 -9.91
CA GLU A 102 -14.88 24.51 -10.88
C GLU A 102 -15.57 25.49 -11.87
N GLN A 103 -15.60 26.79 -11.59
CA GLN A 103 -16.27 27.80 -12.42
C GLN A 103 -15.43 28.29 -13.61
N ASP A 104 -14.12 28.05 -13.62
CA ASP A 104 -13.22 28.44 -14.71
C ASP A 104 -12.94 27.21 -15.60
N HIS A 105 -13.84 26.83 -16.52
CA HIS A 105 -13.57 25.72 -17.46
C HIS A 105 -12.34 25.95 -18.38
N THR A 106 -11.74 27.14 -18.30
CA THR A 106 -10.45 27.49 -18.91
C THR A 106 -9.52 28.06 -17.83
N HIS A 107 -8.61 27.22 -17.33
CA HIS A 107 -7.61 27.65 -16.34
C HIS A 107 -6.39 28.23 -17.05
N SER A 108 -5.91 29.41 -16.62
CA SER A 108 -4.62 29.93 -17.06
C SER A 108 -3.49 28.96 -16.68
N ALA A 109 -2.46 28.84 -17.53
CA ALA A 109 -1.31 27.96 -17.28
C ALA A 109 -0.65 28.20 -15.90
N ASP A 110 -0.62 29.45 -15.42
CA ASP A 110 -0.05 29.82 -14.12
C ASP A 110 -0.87 29.28 -12.93
N LYS A 111 -2.20 29.32 -13.04
CA LYS A 111 -3.12 28.74 -12.04
C LYS A 111 -2.94 27.22 -11.97
N VAL A 112 -2.88 26.53 -13.11
CA VAL A 112 -2.64 25.09 -13.17
C VAL A 112 -1.28 24.74 -12.57
N THR A 113 -0.22 25.47 -12.95
CA THR A 113 1.13 25.27 -12.40
C THR A 113 1.15 25.42 -10.87
N SER A 114 0.46 26.43 -10.35
CA SER A 114 0.36 26.67 -8.90
C SER A 114 -0.45 25.57 -8.19
N ALA A 115 -1.54 25.11 -8.79
CA ALA A 115 -2.34 23.99 -8.28
C ALA A 115 -1.52 22.69 -8.22
N VAL A 116 -0.76 22.39 -9.27
CA VAL A 116 0.14 21.23 -9.32
C VAL A 116 1.21 21.31 -8.24
N ARG A 117 1.81 22.49 -8.00
CA ARG A 117 2.79 22.67 -6.91
C ARG A 117 2.18 22.37 -5.53
N GLN A 118 0.96 22.82 -5.28
CA GLN A 118 0.26 22.55 -4.02
C GLN A 118 -0.02 21.05 -3.85
N PHE A 119 -0.50 20.39 -4.91
CA PHE A 119 -0.72 18.95 -4.91
C PHE A 119 0.57 18.17 -4.66
N GLN A 120 1.66 18.52 -5.33
CA GLN A 120 2.96 17.88 -5.16
C GLN A 120 3.49 18.01 -3.73
N TRP A 121 3.37 19.21 -3.15
CA TRP A 121 3.76 19.44 -1.75
C TRP A 121 2.98 18.55 -0.78
N LEU A 122 1.65 18.52 -0.89
CA LEU A 122 0.80 17.71 0.01
C LEU A 122 1.00 16.20 -0.21
N SER A 123 1.33 15.80 -1.44
CA SER A 123 1.53 14.40 -1.84
C SER A 123 2.96 13.87 -1.67
N HIS A 124 3.87 14.71 -1.13
CA HIS A 124 5.29 14.40 -0.91
C HIS A 124 6.07 14.10 -2.19
N LEU A 125 5.75 14.83 -3.25
CA LEU A 125 6.45 14.80 -4.53
C LEU A 125 7.41 16.00 -4.64
N PRO A 126 8.45 15.91 -5.49
CA PRO A 126 9.24 17.08 -5.87
C PRO A 126 8.33 18.19 -6.42
N ILE A 127 8.48 19.41 -5.90
CA ILE A 127 7.63 20.55 -6.24
C ILE A 127 8.13 21.19 -7.55
N THR A 128 7.75 20.60 -8.67
CA THR A 128 8.13 21.06 -10.02
C THR A 128 7.08 21.99 -10.63
N GLY A 129 5.81 21.82 -10.25
CA GLY A 129 4.66 22.45 -10.90
C GLY A 129 4.31 21.86 -12.26
N ARG A 130 4.99 20.78 -12.67
CA ARG A 130 4.76 20.10 -13.95
C ARG A 130 3.97 18.81 -13.70
N LEU A 131 3.05 18.48 -14.61
CA LEU A 131 2.37 17.19 -14.65
C LEU A 131 3.32 16.11 -15.17
N ASP A 132 4.38 15.83 -14.40
CA ASP A 132 5.30 14.74 -14.70
C ASP A 132 4.65 13.37 -14.43
N SER A 133 5.27 12.33 -15.00
CA SER A 133 4.74 10.98 -14.90
C SER A 133 4.60 10.47 -13.45
N THR A 134 5.46 10.93 -12.54
CA THR A 134 5.36 10.64 -11.10
C THR A 134 4.14 11.30 -10.46
N THR A 135 3.82 12.54 -10.84
CA THR A 135 2.65 13.29 -10.40
C THR A 135 1.37 12.63 -10.89
N LEU A 136 1.32 12.27 -12.17
CA LEU A 136 0.16 11.58 -12.75
C LEU A 136 -0.09 10.20 -12.12
N LEU A 137 0.97 9.41 -11.91
CA LEU A 137 0.87 8.12 -11.19
C LEU A 137 0.31 8.29 -9.77
N LYS A 138 0.68 9.37 -9.10
CA LYS A 138 0.19 9.68 -7.76
C LYS A 138 -1.28 10.10 -7.77
N MET A 139 -1.74 10.85 -8.76
CA MET A 139 -3.15 11.25 -8.92
C MET A 139 -4.10 10.05 -9.06
N VAL A 140 -3.66 8.95 -9.69
CA VAL A 140 -4.46 7.71 -9.86
C VAL A 140 -4.41 6.79 -8.63
N SER A 141 -3.52 7.07 -7.69
CA SER A 141 -3.38 6.23 -6.50
C SER A 141 -4.58 6.40 -5.57
N PRO A 142 -5.10 5.33 -4.93
CA PRO A 142 -6.24 5.43 -4.04
C PRO A 142 -5.98 6.38 -2.86
N ARG A 143 -6.98 7.22 -2.53
CA ARG A 143 -6.88 8.31 -1.55
C ARG A 143 -8.24 8.63 -0.91
N CYS A 144 -8.23 9.53 0.08
CA CYS A 144 -9.43 10.13 0.61
C CYS A 144 -10.07 11.08 -0.41
N GLY A 145 -11.40 11.05 -0.48
CA GLY A 145 -12.26 11.87 -1.35
C GLY A 145 -12.49 13.29 -0.85
N VAL A 146 -12.10 13.62 0.38
CA VAL A 146 -12.22 14.99 0.93
C VAL A 146 -11.31 15.96 0.17
N LYS A 147 -11.79 17.18 -0.09
CA LYS A 147 -11.03 18.23 -0.77
C LYS A 147 -9.79 18.63 0.05
N ASP A 148 -8.68 18.91 -0.64
CA ASP A 148 -7.40 19.28 -0.02
C ASP A 148 -7.30 20.78 0.33
N ARG A 149 -8.27 21.58 -0.14
CA ARG A 149 -8.28 23.04 0.04
C ARG A 149 -8.24 23.43 1.52
N GLY A 150 -7.34 24.34 1.87
CA GLY A 150 -7.17 24.84 3.24
C GLY A 150 -6.09 24.10 4.05
N SER A 151 -5.74 22.87 3.66
CA SER A 151 -4.82 22.00 4.42
C SER A 151 -3.46 22.65 4.69
N ASN A 152 -2.91 23.37 3.71
CA ASN A 152 -1.65 24.10 3.87
C ASN A 152 -1.76 25.23 4.90
N GLU A 153 -2.83 26.03 4.80
CA GLU A 153 -3.08 27.15 5.72
C GLU A 153 -3.38 26.66 7.13
N ALA A 154 -4.11 25.54 7.28
CA ALA A 154 -4.32 24.91 8.57
C ALA A 154 -3.02 24.38 9.16
N TRP A 155 -2.22 23.63 8.39
CA TRP A 155 -0.94 23.10 8.87
C TRP A 155 0.04 24.21 9.25
N ALA A 156 0.21 25.24 8.42
CA ALA A 156 1.08 26.38 8.72
C ALA A 156 0.67 27.10 10.01
N ARG A 157 -0.64 27.30 10.24
CA ARG A 157 -1.17 27.86 11.50
C ARG A 157 -0.83 26.98 12.69
N ARG A 158 -0.99 25.65 12.59
CA ARG A 158 -0.67 24.71 13.68
C ARG A 158 0.81 24.71 14.02
N VAL A 159 1.68 24.65 13.01
CA VAL A 159 3.13 24.60 13.22
C VAL A 159 3.63 25.90 13.84
N ASN A 160 3.15 27.04 13.35
CA ASN A 160 3.50 28.33 13.93
C ASN A 160 3.08 28.45 15.39
N SER A 161 1.90 27.94 15.79
CA SER A 161 1.48 28.00 17.20
C SER A 161 2.35 27.15 18.11
N VAL A 162 2.83 25.99 17.62
CA VAL A 162 3.76 25.12 18.36
C VAL A 162 5.12 25.79 18.57
N PHE A 163 5.68 26.42 17.52
CA PHE A 163 7.02 27.02 17.61
C PHE A 163 7.05 28.39 18.29
N THR A 164 5.99 29.20 18.15
CA THR A 164 5.95 30.56 18.70
C THR A 164 5.32 30.64 20.08
N GLY A 165 4.64 29.58 20.54
CA GLY A 165 3.87 29.59 21.80
C GLY A 165 2.67 30.54 21.81
N GLN A 166 2.42 31.27 20.71
CA GLN A 166 1.31 32.20 20.58
C GLN A 166 0.05 31.44 20.16
N SER A 167 -0.79 31.12 21.15
CA SER A 167 -2.22 30.87 20.92
C SER A 167 -2.82 32.14 20.30
N GLN A 168 -3.22 32.08 19.02
CA GLN A 168 -3.80 33.23 18.33
C GLN A 168 -5.22 33.53 18.82
N GLN A 169 -5.34 34.05 20.04
CA GLN A 169 -6.51 34.81 20.46
C GLN A 169 -6.62 36.16 19.73
N HIS A 170 -5.58 36.60 18.99
CA HIS A 170 -5.48 37.95 18.42
C HIS A 170 -5.27 38.06 16.90
N LEU A 171 -5.52 37.02 16.09
CA LEU A 171 -5.74 37.24 14.65
C LEU A 171 -7.24 37.34 14.35
N ARG A 172 -7.64 38.50 13.83
CA ARG A 172 -9.01 38.82 13.38
C ARG A 172 -9.53 37.67 12.51
N LYS A 173 -10.47 36.87 13.04
CA LYS A 173 -11.18 35.84 12.25
C LYS A 173 -11.73 36.51 10.99
N LYS A 174 -11.21 36.14 9.82
CA LYS A 174 -11.89 36.46 8.55
C LYS A 174 -13.29 35.85 8.66
N ARG A 175 -14.31 36.68 8.56
CA ARG A 175 -15.74 36.33 8.73
C ARG A 175 -16.25 35.24 7.76
N TYR A 176 -15.41 34.80 6.81
CA TYR A 176 -15.75 33.87 5.74
C TYR A 176 -14.89 32.59 5.70
N ALA A 177 -14.11 32.29 6.75
CA ALA A 177 -13.31 31.05 6.79
C ALA A 177 -14.05 29.93 7.55
N ARG A 178 -14.72 29.03 6.84
CA ARG A 178 -15.02 27.65 7.31
C ARG A 178 -14.84 26.71 6.12
N PRO A 179 -13.81 25.85 6.17
CA PRO A 179 -13.95 24.52 6.79
C PRO A 179 -12.78 24.23 7.75
N GLY A 180 -12.83 23.31 8.72
CA GLY A 180 -13.94 22.64 9.39
C GLY A 180 -14.16 23.20 10.80
N GLY A 181 -15.41 23.22 11.26
CA GLY A 181 -15.74 23.59 12.63
C GLY A 181 -15.17 22.58 13.64
N LYS A 182 -15.32 22.87 14.93
CA LYS A 182 -15.16 21.86 15.99
C LYS A 182 -16.53 21.57 16.58
N TRP A 183 -16.72 20.37 17.13
CA TRP A 183 -17.88 20.10 17.95
C TRP A 183 -17.88 21.01 19.18
N TYR A 184 -19.07 21.52 19.53
CA TYR A 184 -19.24 22.36 20.72
C TYR A 184 -19.29 21.53 22.01
N LYS A 185 -19.51 20.21 21.88
CA LYS A 185 -19.58 19.23 22.96
C LYS A 185 -18.45 18.22 22.84
N GLN A 186 -18.12 17.59 23.96
CA GLN A 186 -17.07 16.55 24.04
C GLN A 186 -17.63 15.12 24.01
N ASN A 187 -18.89 14.95 24.42
CA ASN A 187 -19.60 13.68 24.35
C ASN A 187 -20.32 13.60 23.01
N LEU A 188 -19.82 12.73 22.12
CA LEU A 188 -20.31 12.56 20.77
C LEU A 188 -20.93 11.17 20.62
N THR A 189 -22.06 11.09 19.93
CA THR A 189 -22.70 9.82 19.60
C THR A 189 -22.41 9.42 18.16
N TYR A 190 -22.23 8.13 17.90
CA TYR A 190 -22.04 7.63 16.54
C TYR A 190 -22.89 6.41 16.23
N GLN A 191 -23.16 6.21 14.94
CA GLN A 191 -23.94 5.07 14.43
C GLN A 191 -23.33 4.52 13.13
N ILE A 192 -23.34 3.20 13.00
CA ILE A 192 -23.08 2.50 11.73
C ILE A 192 -24.43 2.26 11.04
N VAL A 193 -24.66 2.94 9.92
CA VAL A 193 -25.96 2.95 9.23
C VAL A 193 -26.18 1.67 8.42
N ASN A 194 -25.14 1.16 7.77
CA ASN A 194 -25.18 -0.05 6.97
C ASN A 194 -23.78 -0.71 6.90
N TRP A 195 -23.66 -1.79 6.12
CA TRP A 195 -22.50 -2.69 6.18
C TRP A 195 -21.82 -2.91 4.82
N PRO A 196 -20.50 -3.18 4.80
CA PRO A 196 -19.77 -3.56 3.59
C PRO A 196 -20.20 -4.96 3.09
N ARG A 197 -19.96 -5.24 1.80
CA ARG A 197 -20.46 -6.48 1.14
C ARG A 197 -19.83 -7.79 1.65
N HIS A 198 -18.59 -7.75 2.13
CA HIS A 198 -17.75 -8.96 2.31
C HIS A 198 -17.11 -9.08 3.69
N LEU A 199 -17.59 -8.33 4.68
CA LEU A 199 -17.17 -8.43 6.08
C LEU A 199 -18.39 -8.64 6.96
N SER A 200 -18.26 -9.46 8.00
CA SER A 200 -19.29 -9.65 9.02
C SER A 200 -19.44 -8.40 9.88
N GLN A 201 -20.61 -8.24 10.51
CA GLN A 201 -20.95 -7.01 11.23
C GLN A 201 -20.11 -6.81 12.50
N GLY A 202 -19.88 -7.86 13.30
CA GLY A 202 -19.13 -7.74 14.56
C GLY A 202 -17.69 -7.26 14.38
N PRO A 203 -16.88 -7.82 13.46
CA PRO A 203 -15.53 -7.30 13.18
C PRO A 203 -15.54 -5.85 12.67
N VAL A 204 -16.55 -5.47 11.89
CA VAL A 204 -16.71 -4.07 11.42
C VAL A 204 -17.04 -3.15 12.60
N GLN A 205 -17.96 -3.53 13.48
CA GLN A 205 -18.29 -2.77 14.70
C GLN A 205 -17.06 -2.57 15.58
N LEU A 206 -16.28 -3.64 15.80
CA LEU A 206 -15.05 -3.57 16.58
C LEU A 206 -14.03 -2.62 15.95
N ALA A 207 -13.85 -2.70 14.63
CA ALA A 207 -12.94 -1.81 13.92
C ALA A 207 -13.35 -0.34 14.06
N VAL A 208 -14.65 -0.03 13.91
CA VAL A 208 -15.21 1.30 14.11
C VAL A 208 -15.02 1.79 15.55
N ARG A 209 -15.39 0.98 16.54
CA ARG A 209 -15.23 1.32 17.97
C ARG A 209 -13.78 1.60 18.32
N THR A 210 -12.87 0.77 17.81
CA THR A 210 -11.42 0.95 17.99
C THR A 210 -10.93 2.24 17.33
N ALA A 211 -11.46 2.61 16.17
CA ALA A 211 -11.11 3.84 15.47
C ALA A 211 -11.56 5.09 16.26
N PHE A 212 -12.74 5.06 16.89
CA PHE A 212 -13.15 6.11 17.83
C PHE A 212 -12.27 6.14 19.08
N GLN A 213 -11.95 4.96 19.64
CA GLN A 213 -11.08 4.86 20.82
C GLN A 213 -9.67 5.41 20.55
N LEU A 214 -9.15 5.26 19.34
CA LEU A 214 -7.88 5.85 18.92
C LEU A 214 -7.86 7.37 19.14
N TRP A 215 -8.97 8.04 18.80
CA TRP A 215 -9.10 9.49 18.98
C TRP A 215 -9.44 9.90 20.42
N SER A 216 -10.23 9.12 21.16
CA SER A 216 -10.50 9.41 22.58
C SER A 216 -9.24 9.27 23.44
N ASN A 217 -8.35 8.32 23.13
CA ASN A 217 -7.11 8.11 23.88
C ASN A 217 -6.13 9.30 23.82
N VAL A 218 -6.32 10.22 22.87
CA VAL A 218 -5.42 11.35 22.63
C VAL A 218 -6.09 12.70 22.79
N SER A 219 -7.39 12.74 23.09
CA SER A 219 -8.19 13.97 23.18
C SER A 219 -9.14 13.98 24.36
N GLY A 220 -9.74 15.13 24.66
CA GLY A 220 -10.80 15.24 25.66
C GLY A 220 -12.19 14.75 25.19
N LEU A 221 -12.26 13.98 24.10
CA LEU A 221 -13.53 13.49 23.53
C LEU A 221 -13.93 12.13 24.09
N VAL A 222 -15.24 11.91 24.22
CA VAL A 222 -15.85 10.64 24.61
C VAL A 222 -16.87 10.25 23.56
N PHE A 223 -16.84 8.98 23.13
CA PHE A 223 -17.70 8.47 22.07
C PHE A 223 -18.64 7.38 22.59
N HIS A 224 -19.90 7.45 22.19
CA HIS A 224 -20.91 6.45 22.51
C HIS A 224 -21.57 5.92 21.23
N GLU A 225 -21.57 4.60 21.07
CA GLU A 225 -22.27 3.92 19.98
C GLU A 225 -23.76 3.86 20.28
N LEU A 226 -24.59 4.25 19.31
CA LEU A 226 -26.04 4.10 19.37
C LEU A 226 -26.52 3.19 18.24
N SER A 227 -27.46 2.30 18.55
CA SER A 227 -28.05 1.38 17.57
C SER A 227 -29.05 2.08 16.65
N ASP A 228 -29.80 3.06 17.17
CA ASP A 228 -30.82 3.79 16.42
C ASP A 228 -31.00 5.22 16.95
N GLY A 229 -31.60 6.09 16.13
CA GLY A 229 -31.92 7.48 16.45
C GLY A 229 -30.93 8.52 15.88
N PRO A 230 -31.19 9.81 16.16
CA PRO A 230 -30.34 10.89 15.70
C PRO A 230 -28.97 10.84 16.40
N THR A 231 -27.90 10.75 15.61
CA THR A 231 -26.52 10.67 16.09
C THR A 231 -25.67 11.80 15.53
N ASP A 232 -24.59 12.17 16.23
CA ASP A 232 -23.69 13.23 15.77
C ASP A 232 -22.84 12.78 14.59
N ILE A 233 -22.40 11.52 14.61
CA ILE A 233 -21.53 10.95 13.60
C ILE A 233 -22.15 9.71 12.96
N ARG A 234 -22.30 9.70 11.64
CA ARG A 234 -22.92 8.59 10.90
C ARG A 234 -21.95 7.99 9.90
N LEU A 235 -21.75 6.68 9.98
CA LEU A 235 -20.88 5.92 9.08
C LEU A 235 -21.73 5.09 8.13
N ALA A 236 -21.55 5.26 6.82
CA ALA A 236 -22.36 4.57 5.81
C ALA A 236 -21.54 4.17 4.58
N PHE A 237 -21.92 3.06 3.95
CA PHE A 237 -21.32 2.46 2.77
C PHE A 237 -22.26 2.65 1.56
N TYR A 238 -21.77 3.30 0.51
CA TYR A 238 -22.54 3.62 -0.69
C TYR A 238 -21.79 3.25 -1.97
N GLU A 239 -22.48 3.27 -3.11
CA GLU A 239 -21.88 3.04 -4.44
C GLU A 239 -22.34 4.14 -5.38
N GLY A 240 -21.43 4.67 -6.21
CA GLY A 240 -21.77 5.72 -7.16
C GLY A 240 -22.31 6.98 -6.49
N GLU A 241 -23.30 7.60 -7.14
CA GLU A 241 -24.03 8.75 -6.61
C GLU A 241 -24.92 8.32 -5.42
N HIS A 242 -24.83 9.06 -4.31
CA HIS A 242 -25.51 8.73 -3.06
C HIS A 242 -26.10 9.95 -2.34
N ASN A 243 -26.54 10.95 -3.12
CA ASN A 243 -27.34 12.10 -2.70
C ASN A 243 -26.61 13.09 -1.79
N ASP A 244 -25.28 13.17 -1.89
CA ASP A 244 -24.47 14.17 -1.17
C ASP A 244 -23.64 15.07 -2.11
N GLY A 245 -23.94 15.01 -3.41
CA GLY A 245 -23.40 15.87 -4.47
C GLY A 245 -22.62 15.06 -5.51
N THR A 246 -22.81 15.40 -6.79
CA THR A 246 -22.20 14.67 -7.92
C THR A 246 -20.68 14.62 -7.91
N SER A 247 -20.02 15.60 -7.29
CA SER A 247 -18.57 15.59 -7.10
C SER A 247 -18.08 14.52 -6.10
N ASN A 248 -18.98 14.05 -5.23
CA ASN A 248 -18.70 13.06 -4.18
C ASN A 248 -19.13 11.64 -4.59
N ALA A 249 -19.68 11.46 -5.79
CA ALA A 249 -20.01 10.13 -6.30
C ALA A 249 -18.76 9.23 -6.32
N PHE A 250 -18.93 7.99 -5.83
CA PHE A 250 -17.85 7.00 -5.82
C PHE A 250 -17.58 6.45 -7.23
N ASP A 251 -16.31 6.26 -7.54
CA ASP A 251 -15.82 5.83 -8.85
C ASP A 251 -15.66 4.31 -9.00
N GLY A 252 -16.01 3.54 -7.96
CA GLY A 252 -15.82 2.11 -7.93
C GLY A 252 -14.40 1.74 -7.49
N PRO A 253 -13.92 0.51 -7.76
CA PRO A 253 -12.66 0.04 -7.20
C PRO A 253 -11.44 0.88 -7.58
N GLY A 254 -10.78 1.48 -6.59
CA GLY A 254 -9.68 2.41 -6.70
C GLY A 254 -10.09 3.84 -6.32
N GLY A 255 -9.30 4.82 -6.74
CA GLY A 255 -9.74 6.23 -6.66
C GLY A 255 -10.06 6.73 -5.25
N ALA A 256 -11.30 7.17 -5.03
CA ALA A 256 -11.76 7.71 -3.75
C ALA A 256 -12.36 6.60 -2.88
N LEU A 257 -11.62 6.18 -1.84
CA LEU A 257 -12.06 5.06 -0.99
C LEU A 257 -13.21 5.43 -0.04
N ALA A 258 -13.19 6.67 0.43
CA ALA A 258 -14.14 7.22 1.39
C ALA A 258 -14.03 8.74 1.39
N HIS A 259 -15.04 9.40 1.94
CA HIS A 259 -14.99 10.82 2.29
C HIS A 259 -15.82 11.10 3.51
N ALA A 260 -15.53 12.21 4.17
CA ALA A 260 -16.25 12.64 5.35
C ALA A 260 -16.58 14.12 5.31
N PHE A 261 -17.66 14.44 6.00
CA PHE A 261 -18.12 15.79 6.24
C PHE A 261 -17.69 16.24 7.63
N PHE A 262 -17.16 17.46 7.68
CA PHE A 262 -16.72 18.12 8.90
C PHE A 262 -17.83 18.27 9.97
N PRO A 263 -17.48 18.63 11.21
CA PRO A 263 -18.44 18.82 12.31
C PRO A 263 -19.67 19.67 11.93
N CYS A 264 -20.78 19.39 12.62
CA CYS A 264 -22.17 19.82 12.32
C CYS A 264 -22.91 18.96 11.29
N ARG A 265 -22.22 18.38 10.30
CA ARG A 265 -22.81 17.34 9.43
C ARG A 265 -22.41 15.94 9.90
N GLY A 266 -21.12 15.71 10.19
CA GLY A 266 -20.66 14.51 10.88
C GLY A 266 -20.87 13.19 10.14
N GLU A 267 -21.00 13.20 8.82
CA GLU A 267 -21.20 11.98 8.04
C GLU A 267 -19.88 11.50 7.45
N ALA A 268 -19.62 10.19 7.45
CA ALA A 268 -18.53 9.58 6.70
C ALA A 268 -19.07 8.45 5.82
N HIS A 269 -18.75 8.56 4.54
CA HIS A 269 -19.20 7.65 3.50
C HIS A 269 -18.02 6.84 2.98
N PHE A 270 -18.25 5.54 2.77
CA PHE A 270 -17.24 4.59 2.31
C PHE A 270 -17.69 3.98 0.98
N ASP A 271 -16.80 3.85 0.01
CA ASP A 271 -17.13 3.19 -1.25
C ASP A 271 -17.34 1.69 -0.99
N LYS A 272 -18.57 1.23 -1.17
CA LYS A 272 -18.98 -0.15 -0.98
C LYS A 272 -18.52 -1.07 -2.12
N ALA A 273 -18.12 -0.50 -3.26
CA ALA A 273 -17.47 -1.23 -4.35
C ALA A 273 -16.04 -1.65 -3.98
N GLU A 274 -15.45 -1.06 -2.95
CA GLU A 274 -14.11 -1.37 -2.53
C GLU A 274 -13.95 -2.73 -1.85
N ARG A 275 -12.75 -3.27 -1.99
CA ARG A 275 -12.37 -4.49 -1.29
C ARG A 275 -11.88 -4.18 0.12
N TRP A 276 -12.83 -4.04 1.05
CA TRP A 276 -12.54 -3.84 2.47
C TRP A 276 -11.96 -5.08 3.15
N THR A 277 -10.95 -4.87 3.99
CA THR A 277 -10.28 -5.90 4.80
C THR A 277 -9.92 -5.34 6.17
N LEU A 278 -9.80 -6.18 7.20
CA LEU A 278 -9.30 -5.78 8.52
C LEU A 278 -7.85 -6.21 8.75
N SER A 279 -7.50 -7.39 8.24
CA SER A 279 -6.21 -8.06 8.46
C SER A 279 -5.47 -8.43 7.16
N GLY A 280 -6.09 -8.23 6.00
CA GLY A 280 -5.56 -8.63 4.69
C GLY A 280 -4.57 -7.64 4.07
N HIS A 281 -3.64 -8.14 3.25
CA HIS A 281 -2.72 -7.29 2.46
C HIS A 281 -3.28 -6.89 1.10
N LYS A 282 -4.33 -7.57 0.66
CA LYS A 282 -4.99 -7.29 -0.62
C LYS A 282 -6.34 -6.64 -0.38
N GLY A 283 -6.48 -5.40 -0.82
CA GLY A 283 -7.64 -4.55 -0.57
C GLY A 283 -7.26 -3.31 0.24
N HIS A 284 -8.26 -2.68 0.84
CA HIS A 284 -8.13 -1.48 1.66
C HIS A 284 -8.46 -1.82 3.11
N ASN A 285 -7.63 -1.34 4.04
CA ASN A 285 -7.82 -1.62 5.45
C ASN A 285 -8.94 -0.71 6.00
N LEU A 286 -10.08 -1.30 6.34
CA LEU A 286 -11.27 -0.53 6.75
C LEU A 286 -11.00 0.27 8.01
N PHE A 287 -10.34 -0.32 9.01
CA PHE A 287 -9.98 0.39 10.24
C PHE A 287 -9.17 1.66 9.97
N LEU A 288 -8.14 1.57 9.12
CA LEU A 288 -7.29 2.74 8.81
C LEU A 288 -8.06 3.84 8.09
N VAL A 289 -8.91 3.47 7.12
CA VAL A 289 -9.73 4.45 6.41
C VAL A 289 -10.76 5.06 7.35
N THR A 290 -11.47 4.24 8.14
CA THR A 290 -12.43 4.74 9.15
C THR A 290 -11.77 5.67 10.16
N ALA A 291 -10.58 5.34 10.68
CA ALA A 291 -9.87 6.20 11.62
C ALA A 291 -9.49 7.55 11.00
N HIS A 292 -9.10 7.57 9.72
CA HIS A 292 -8.85 8.80 8.96
C HIS A 292 -10.12 9.62 8.77
N GLU A 293 -11.20 9.01 8.28
CA GLU A 293 -12.47 9.71 8.04
C GLU A 293 -13.07 10.26 9.34
N ILE A 294 -12.96 9.54 10.46
CA ILE A 294 -13.35 10.07 11.77
C ILE A 294 -12.57 11.35 12.08
N GLY A 295 -11.27 11.42 11.78
CA GLY A 295 -10.50 12.65 11.95
C GLY A 295 -11.12 13.86 11.24
N HIS A 296 -11.64 13.68 10.02
CA HIS A 296 -12.40 14.72 9.32
C HIS A 296 -13.72 15.06 10.02
N THR A 297 -14.48 14.06 10.48
CA THR A 297 -15.71 14.29 11.26
C THR A 297 -15.43 15.03 12.58
N LEU A 298 -14.19 15.05 13.05
CA LEU A 298 -13.74 15.80 14.22
C LEU A 298 -13.21 17.20 13.90
N GLY A 299 -13.06 17.58 12.63
CA GLY A 299 -12.57 18.90 12.24
C GLY A 299 -11.14 18.91 11.71
N LEU A 300 -10.48 17.77 11.57
CA LEU A 300 -9.10 17.70 11.08
C LEU A 300 -9.06 17.78 9.56
N GLU A 301 -8.13 18.58 9.03
CA GLU A 301 -7.83 18.65 7.60
C GLU A 301 -6.67 17.72 7.24
N HIS A 302 -6.43 17.53 5.93
CA HIS A 302 -5.32 16.70 5.49
C HIS A 302 -3.96 17.23 5.97
N SER A 303 -3.10 16.30 6.36
CA SER A 303 -1.75 16.59 6.83
C SER A 303 -0.72 16.44 5.70
N PRO A 304 0.23 17.38 5.57
CA PRO A 304 1.41 17.21 4.71
C PRO A 304 2.47 16.31 5.34
N VAL A 305 2.24 15.72 6.51
CA VAL A 305 3.21 14.80 7.14
C VAL A 305 3.01 13.39 6.58
N ARG A 306 4.03 12.85 5.90
CA ARG A 306 3.99 11.55 5.20
C ARG A 306 3.48 10.35 6.01
N HIS A 307 3.68 10.36 7.32
CA HIS A 307 3.32 9.24 8.19
C HIS A 307 2.14 9.55 9.12
N ALA A 308 1.51 10.71 8.95
CA ALA A 308 0.29 11.08 9.64
C ALA A 308 -0.88 10.22 9.17
N LEU A 309 -1.80 9.92 10.09
CA LEU A 309 -3.04 9.25 9.75
C LEU A 309 -3.86 10.14 8.80
N MET A 310 -3.88 11.45 9.05
CA MET A 310 -4.59 12.44 8.22
C MET A 310 -3.90 12.79 6.89
N SER A 311 -2.86 12.05 6.46
CA SER A 311 -2.32 12.22 5.09
C SER A 311 -3.37 11.81 4.04
N PRO A 312 -3.56 12.55 2.93
CA PRO A 312 -4.64 12.29 1.97
C PRO A 312 -4.54 10.92 1.31
N TYR A 313 -3.31 10.39 1.19
CA TYR A 313 -3.07 9.03 0.77
C TYR A 313 -2.93 8.14 2.00
N TYR A 314 -3.81 7.15 2.11
CA TYR A 314 -3.87 6.26 3.26
C TYR A 314 -2.54 5.52 3.48
N LYS A 315 -2.15 5.47 4.75
CA LYS A 315 -0.99 4.73 5.22
C LYS A 315 -1.24 3.22 5.09
N LYS A 316 -0.19 2.45 4.82
CA LYS A 316 -0.20 1.00 4.99
C LYS A 316 0.16 0.64 6.42
N LEU A 317 -0.53 -0.35 6.99
CA LEU A 317 -0.22 -0.86 8.33
C LEU A 317 1.24 -1.36 8.38
N GLY A 318 1.96 -0.99 9.42
CA GLY A 318 3.39 -1.27 9.55
C GLY A 318 3.84 -1.34 11.00
N ARG A 319 5.14 -1.20 11.25
CA ARG A 319 5.71 -1.23 12.62
C ARG A 319 5.62 0.10 13.38
N SER A 320 5.14 1.15 12.73
CA SER A 320 5.06 2.51 13.30
C SER A 320 3.80 2.70 14.15
N LEU A 321 3.83 3.71 15.04
CA LEU A 321 2.63 4.26 15.68
C LEU A 321 1.59 4.67 14.63
N LEU A 322 0.31 4.54 14.98
CA LEU A 322 -0.80 4.87 14.09
C LEU A 322 -0.96 6.39 13.93
N LEU A 323 -1.10 7.12 15.04
CA LEU A 323 -1.15 8.57 15.04
C LEU A 323 0.27 9.15 15.07
N SER A 324 0.50 10.16 14.24
CA SER A 324 1.70 10.97 14.29
C SER A 324 1.57 12.10 15.30
N TRP A 325 2.69 12.79 15.56
CA TRP A 325 2.68 13.99 16.40
C TRP A 325 1.75 15.08 15.85
N ASP A 326 1.61 15.22 14.51
CA ASP A 326 0.74 16.23 13.88
C ASP A 326 -0.73 15.89 14.10
N ASP A 327 -1.11 14.60 14.00
CA ASP A 327 -2.49 14.16 14.26
C ASP A 327 -2.88 14.44 15.72
N ILE A 328 -2.01 14.08 16.67
CA ILE A 328 -2.23 14.28 18.12
C ILE A 328 -2.32 15.78 18.44
N THR A 329 -1.40 16.58 17.90
CA THR A 329 -1.39 18.03 18.14
C THR A 329 -2.64 18.68 17.56
N ALA A 330 -3.05 18.30 16.35
CA ALA A 330 -4.21 18.87 15.68
C ALA A 330 -5.51 18.60 16.46
N VAL A 331 -5.74 17.37 16.93
CA VAL A 331 -6.95 17.05 17.70
C VAL A 331 -6.92 17.69 19.10
N GLN A 332 -5.76 17.74 19.76
CA GLN A 332 -5.61 18.39 21.07
C GLN A 332 -5.79 19.90 21.00
N GLN A 333 -5.44 20.56 19.89
CA GLN A 333 -5.73 21.98 19.69
C GLN A 333 -7.23 22.27 19.59
N LEU A 334 -8.04 21.30 19.14
CA LEU A 334 -9.50 21.45 19.04
C LEU A 334 -10.22 21.11 20.36
N TYR A 335 -9.79 20.03 21.01
CA TYR A 335 -10.54 19.38 22.10
C TYR A 335 -9.77 19.23 23.42
N GLY A 336 -8.49 19.61 23.47
CA GLY A 336 -7.65 19.44 24.65
C GLY A 336 -7.08 18.02 24.80
N LYS A 337 -6.23 17.85 25.83
CA LYS A 337 -5.61 16.57 26.22
C LYS A 337 -6.62 15.67 26.96
N PRO A 338 -6.40 14.34 26.99
CA PRO A 338 -7.23 13.42 27.76
C PRO A 338 -7.13 13.71 29.28
N SER A 339 -8.24 13.57 29.99
CA SER A 339 -8.38 13.90 31.42
C SER A 339 -7.46 13.08 32.35
N GLY A 340 -6.90 11.96 31.88
CA GLY A 340 -5.97 11.09 32.63
C GLY A 340 -4.47 11.36 32.39
N GLY A 341 -4.11 12.37 31.60
CA GLY A 341 -2.71 12.82 31.41
C GLY A 341 -1.79 11.90 30.57
N ALA A 342 -2.03 10.59 30.53
CA ALA A 342 -1.28 9.64 29.73
C ALA A 342 -1.91 9.44 28.35
N VAL A 343 -1.17 9.79 27.29
CA VAL A 343 -1.57 9.49 25.90
C VAL A 343 -1.29 8.01 25.63
N VAL A 344 -2.34 7.22 25.42
CA VAL A 344 -2.20 5.80 25.08
C VAL A 344 -2.16 5.64 23.57
N GLN A 345 -1.00 5.23 23.03
CA GLN A 345 -0.83 4.90 21.62
C GLN A 345 -0.80 3.39 21.44
N ILE A 346 -1.58 2.88 20.49
CA ILE A 346 -1.64 1.45 20.19
C ILE A 346 -0.73 1.16 18.99
N PRO A 347 0.24 0.24 19.11
CA PRO A 347 1.02 -0.20 17.96
C PRO A 347 0.14 -0.83 16.89
N SER A 348 0.40 -0.48 15.64
CA SER A 348 -0.34 -0.97 14.46
C SER A 348 -0.40 -2.51 14.36
N GLN A 349 0.65 -3.20 14.79
CA GLN A 349 0.78 -4.65 14.67
C GLN A 349 -0.11 -5.40 15.68
N ASP A 350 -0.26 -4.85 16.89
CA ASP A 350 -1.07 -5.46 17.95
C ASP A 350 -2.56 -5.35 17.62
N LEU A 351 -2.96 -4.25 16.97
CA LEU A 351 -4.32 -4.07 16.45
C LEU A 351 -4.65 -5.03 15.31
N SER A 352 -3.70 -5.30 14.42
CA SER A 352 -3.89 -6.29 13.35
C SER A 352 -4.13 -7.69 13.92
N TRP A 353 -3.42 -8.05 14.99
CA TRP A 353 -3.61 -9.32 15.70
C TRP A 353 -5.00 -9.37 16.33
N ALA A 354 -5.35 -8.35 17.12
CA ALA A 354 -6.64 -8.28 17.78
C ALA A 354 -7.78 -8.36 16.77
N MET A 355 -7.73 -7.59 15.69
CA MET A 355 -8.79 -7.62 14.67
C MET A 355 -8.93 -9.00 14.01
N GLN A 356 -7.83 -9.72 13.79
CA GLN A 356 -7.90 -11.06 13.20
C GLN A 356 -8.37 -12.12 14.19
N ASP A 357 -7.92 -12.06 15.44
CA ASP A 357 -8.38 -12.96 16.51
C ASP A 357 -9.90 -12.84 16.70
N TRP A 358 -10.42 -11.62 16.63
CA TRP A 358 -11.85 -11.35 16.70
C TRP A 358 -12.62 -11.77 15.45
N GLU A 359 -12.05 -11.60 14.24
CA GLU A 359 -12.63 -12.17 13.00
C GLU A 359 -12.81 -13.70 13.09
N LEU A 360 -12.04 -14.38 13.97
CA LEU A 360 -12.16 -15.83 14.21
C LEU A 360 -13.11 -16.16 15.36
N SER A 361 -13.22 -15.29 16.37
CA SER A 361 -14.02 -15.56 17.57
C SER A 361 -15.50 -15.21 17.44
N ASP A 362 -15.87 -14.24 16.59
CA ASP A 362 -17.25 -13.77 16.41
C ASP A 362 -18.13 -14.75 15.58
N GLU A 363 -17.69 -15.99 15.37
CA GLU A 363 -18.47 -16.96 14.62
C GLU A 363 -19.63 -17.50 15.47
N PRO A 364 -20.89 -17.37 15.03
CA PRO A 364 -21.97 -18.13 15.60
C PRO A 364 -21.66 -19.62 15.39
N MET A 365 -21.76 -20.40 16.46
CA MET A 365 -21.55 -21.85 16.54
C MET A 365 -22.40 -22.70 15.56
N GLY A 366 -23.13 -22.10 14.62
CA GLY A 366 -24.25 -22.70 13.89
C GLY A 366 -24.19 -22.73 12.36
N ASP A 367 -23.14 -22.29 11.67
CA ASP A 367 -23.08 -22.45 10.19
C ASP A 367 -21.69 -22.85 9.67
N LEU A 368 -21.28 -24.07 10.03
CA LEU A 368 -20.10 -24.80 9.54
C LEU A 368 -20.25 -25.25 8.06
N THR A 369 -20.83 -24.43 7.19
CA THR A 369 -21.06 -24.87 5.81
C THR A 369 -19.90 -24.63 4.87
N TRP A 370 -19.09 -23.55 4.99
CA TRP A 370 -17.88 -23.29 4.16
C TRP A 370 -16.71 -22.62 4.91
N PRO A 371 -15.45 -22.91 4.55
CA PRO A 371 -14.29 -22.14 5.02
C PRO A 371 -14.40 -20.64 4.70
N HIS A 372 -13.90 -19.75 5.58
CA HIS A 372 -13.98 -18.28 5.39
C HIS A 372 -13.42 -17.79 4.05
N TYR A 373 -12.35 -18.42 3.56
CA TYR A 373 -11.77 -18.05 2.28
C TYR A 373 -12.70 -18.35 1.09
N CYS A 374 -13.67 -19.26 1.23
CA CYS A 374 -14.70 -19.56 0.23
C CYS A 374 -15.83 -18.53 0.21
N ARG A 375 -16.25 -18.01 1.37
CA ARG A 375 -17.26 -16.95 1.45
C ARG A 375 -16.70 -15.62 0.94
N ASN A 376 -15.45 -15.35 1.27
CA ASN A 376 -14.76 -14.10 0.96
C ASN A 376 -13.63 -14.34 -0.06
N THR A 377 -12.61 -13.47 -0.03
CA THR A 377 -11.41 -13.59 -0.87
C THR A 377 -10.22 -14.06 -0.04
N PHE A 378 -9.15 -14.49 -0.71
CA PHE A 378 -7.88 -14.84 -0.08
C PHE A 378 -6.76 -13.90 -0.54
N ASP A 379 -5.64 -13.92 0.19
CA ASP A 379 -4.45 -13.16 -0.11
C ASP A 379 -3.59 -13.92 -1.11
N ALA A 380 -3.20 -15.16 -0.84
CA ALA A 380 -2.40 -15.97 -1.76
C ALA A 380 -2.91 -17.41 -1.81
N ILE A 381 -2.59 -18.11 -2.90
CA ILE A 381 -2.85 -19.54 -3.04
C ILE A 381 -1.66 -20.18 -3.75
N THR A 382 -1.22 -21.33 -3.26
CA THR A 382 -0.17 -22.17 -3.87
C THR A 382 -0.51 -23.64 -3.63
N MET A 383 0.31 -24.55 -4.14
CA MET A 383 0.33 -25.95 -3.73
C MET A 383 1.64 -26.28 -3.04
N ASP A 384 1.70 -27.37 -2.26
CA ASP A 384 2.94 -27.96 -1.77
C ASP A 384 3.41 -29.13 -2.67
N GLY A 385 4.54 -29.75 -2.31
CA GLY A 385 5.11 -30.88 -3.05
C GLY A 385 4.24 -32.14 -3.07
N ASN A 386 3.30 -32.27 -2.13
CA ASN A 386 2.36 -33.39 -2.06
C ASN A 386 1.08 -33.12 -2.86
N GLY A 387 0.99 -31.96 -3.51
CA GLY A 387 -0.19 -31.52 -4.25
C GLY A 387 -1.34 -31.02 -3.36
N THR A 388 -1.06 -30.76 -2.08
CA THR A 388 -2.00 -30.11 -1.16
C THR A 388 -2.08 -28.64 -1.50
N VAL A 389 -3.30 -28.11 -1.63
CA VAL A 389 -3.51 -26.68 -1.91
C VAL A 389 -3.43 -25.91 -0.60
N LEU A 390 -2.63 -24.85 -0.59
CA LEU A 390 -2.47 -23.95 0.54
C LEU A 390 -3.12 -22.61 0.20
N VAL A 391 -4.13 -22.21 0.95
CA VAL A 391 -4.83 -20.92 0.80
C VAL A 391 -4.46 -20.04 1.98
N PHE A 392 -4.06 -18.80 1.74
CA PHE A 392 -3.58 -17.87 2.75
C PHE A 392 -4.47 -16.64 2.84
N ARG A 393 -4.76 -16.18 4.07
CA ARG A 393 -5.49 -14.94 4.34
C ARG A 393 -5.08 -14.39 5.71
N GLY A 394 -4.57 -13.17 5.74
CA GLY A 394 -4.04 -12.59 6.97
C GLY A 394 -2.96 -13.52 7.57
N GLY A 395 -2.98 -13.66 8.89
CA GLY A 395 -2.16 -14.60 9.66
C GLY A 395 -2.68 -16.03 9.72
N LEU A 396 -3.54 -16.44 8.79
CA LEU A 396 -4.08 -17.79 8.72
C LEU A 396 -3.83 -18.43 7.37
N PHE A 397 -3.83 -19.75 7.37
CA PHE A 397 -3.87 -20.55 6.16
C PHE A 397 -4.73 -21.79 6.33
N TRP A 398 -5.19 -22.34 5.20
CA TRP A 398 -5.95 -23.58 5.12
C TRP A 398 -5.21 -24.54 4.21
N THR A 399 -5.27 -25.82 4.54
CA THR A 399 -4.77 -26.89 3.68
C THR A 399 -5.96 -27.63 3.09
N VAL A 400 -5.98 -27.79 1.77
CA VAL A 400 -7.00 -28.57 1.06
C VAL A 400 -6.34 -29.74 0.40
N THR A 401 -6.76 -30.95 0.76
CA THR A 401 -6.24 -32.19 0.17
C THR A 401 -6.68 -32.32 -1.29
N SER A 402 -6.04 -33.22 -2.03
CA SER A 402 -6.39 -33.50 -3.43
C SER A 402 -7.86 -33.89 -3.62
N GLY A 403 -8.48 -34.51 -2.62
CA GLY A 403 -9.91 -34.86 -2.56
C GLY A 403 -10.85 -33.69 -2.27
N GLY A 404 -10.33 -32.48 -2.02
CA GLY A 404 -11.15 -31.29 -1.75
C GLY A 404 -11.56 -31.13 -0.29
N ASN A 405 -11.02 -31.91 0.65
CA ASN A 405 -11.28 -31.70 2.08
C ASN A 405 -10.37 -30.60 2.62
N GLY A 406 -10.98 -29.51 3.09
CA GLY A 406 -10.28 -28.41 3.74
C GLY A 406 -10.06 -28.67 5.24
N SER A 407 -8.93 -28.19 5.77
CA SER A 407 -8.66 -28.16 7.21
C SER A 407 -9.42 -27.03 7.91
N ALA A 408 -9.44 -27.06 9.25
CA ALA A 408 -9.69 -25.87 10.06
C ALA A 408 -8.64 -24.77 9.78
N PRO A 409 -8.92 -23.48 10.09
CA PRO A 409 -7.94 -22.41 9.96
C PRO A 409 -6.71 -22.67 10.83
N LEU A 410 -5.52 -22.57 10.24
CA LEU A 410 -4.24 -22.78 10.92
C LEU A 410 -3.45 -21.46 11.00
N PRO A 411 -2.84 -21.12 12.16
CA PRO A 411 -2.00 -19.94 12.29
C PRO A 411 -0.74 -20.01 11.42
N LEU A 412 -0.53 -18.99 10.58
CA LEU A 412 0.62 -18.90 9.67
C LEU A 412 1.95 -19.00 10.41
N LYS A 413 2.07 -18.27 11.51
CA LYS A 413 3.29 -18.24 12.34
C LYS A 413 3.54 -19.50 13.14
N GLN A 414 2.53 -20.35 13.34
CA GLN A 414 2.75 -21.65 13.98
C GLN A 414 3.57 -22.56 13.06
N ARG A 415 3.30 -22.54 11.75
CA ARG A 415 4.04 -23.33 10.76
C ARG A 415 5.31 -22.63 10.27
N TRP A 416 5.27 -21.31 10.12
CA TRP A 416 6.39 -20.49 9.65
C TRP A 416 6.60 -19.26 10.55
N PRO A 417 7.30 -19.42 11.70
CA PRO A 417 7.39 -18.39 12.74
C PRO A 417 8.04 -17.07 12.29
N GLN A 418 8.93 -17.12 11.29
CA GLN A 418 9.68 -15.96 10.80
C GLN A 418 8.98 -15.21 9.66
N LEU A 419 7.82 -15.69 9.20
CA LEU A 419 7.02 -14.95 8.23
C LEU A 419 6.41 -13.69 8.88
N PRO A 420 6.16 -12.65 8.07
CA PRO A 420 5.34 -11.53 8.50
C PRO A 420 3.92 -12.02 8.79
N PHE A 421 3.13 -11.16 9.42
CA PHE A 421 1.78 -11.52 9.84
C PHE A 421 0.91 -12.01 8.69
N ALA A 422 1.10 -11.50 7.49
CA ALA A 422 0.42 -11.98 6.31
C ALA A 422 1.34 -11.85 5.08
N ILE A 423 0.99 -12.57 4.01
CA ILE A 423 1.76 -12.65 2.78
C ILE A 423 0.96 -12.12 1.59
N GLU A 424 1.65 -11.69 0.53
CA GLU A 424 1.03 -11.16 -0.67
C GLU A 424 1.08 -12.17 -1.82
N ALA A 425 2.12 -12.97 -1.91
CA ALA A 425 2.20 -14.06 -2.88
C ALA A 425 2.95 -15.25 -2.28
N ALA A 426 2.61 -16.44 -2.77
CA ALA A 426 3.28 -17.68 -2.44
C ALA A 426 3.43 -18.52 -3.71
N ALA A 427 4.54 -19.23 -3.83
CA ALA A 427 4.77 -20.16 -4.92
C ALA A 427 5.60 -21.34 -4.44
N PHE A 428 5.22 -22.53 -4.89
CA PHE A 428 6.05 -23.72 -4.75
C PHE A 428 6.83 -23.96 -6.03
N SER A 429 8.10 -24.31 -5.87
CA SER A 429 8.98 -24.69 -6.96
C SER A 429 9.20 -26.21 -6.92
N PRO A 430 8.73 -26.95 -7.94
CA PRO A 430 9.02 -28.37 -8.07
C PRO A 430 10.50 -28.68 -8.36
N LEU A 431 11.30 -27.70 -8.83
CA LEU A 431 12.71 -27.92 -9.17
C LEU A 431 13.59 -28.14 -7.93
N ASP A 432 13.38 -27.34 -6.88
CA ASP A 432 14.14 -27.38 -5.64
C ASP A 432 13.31 -27.91 -4.46
N GLY A 433 12.01 -28.15 -4.66
CA GLY A 433 11.09 -28.61 -3.61
C GLY A 433 10.79 -27.56 -2.56
N LYS A 434 10.99 -26.27 -2.86
CA LYS A 434 10.90 -25.18 -1.86
C LYS A 434 9.66 -24.32 -2.01
N LEU A 435 9.22 -23.78 -0.88
CA LEU A 435 8.16 -22.78 -0.80
C LEU A 435 8.75 -21.38 -0.72
N TYR A 436 8.32 -20.51 -1.62
CA TYR A 436 8.69 -19.12 -1.69
C TYR A 436 7.52 -18.25 -1.25
N PHE A 437 7.75 -17.35 -0.30
CA PHE A 437 6.77 -16.39 0.16
C PHE A 437 7.25 -14.96 -0.11
N PHE A 438 6.31 -14.11 -0.50
CA PHE A 438 6.58 -12.71 -0.82
C PHE A 438 5.70 -11.82 0.03
N SER A 439 6.32 -10.83 0.67
CA SER A 439 5.61 -9.84 1.47
C SER A 439 6.45 -8.57 1.60
N GLY A 440 5.87 -7.44 1.18
CA GLY A 440 6.52 -6.15 1.19
C GLY A 440 7.75 -6.09 0.29
N LYS A 441 8.91 -5.89 0.91
CA LYS A 441 10.20 -5.77 0.22
C LYS A 441 11.09 -6.99 0.42
N HIS A 442 10.53 -8.11 0.85
CA HIS A 442 11.29 -9.30 1.19
C HIS A 442 10.71 -10.56 0.54
N ILE A 443 11.60 -11.52 0.33
CA ILE A 443 11.31 -12.87 -0.17
C ILE A 443 11.81 -13.83 0.90
N TRP A 444 10.99 -14.81 1.26
CA TRP A 444 11.35 -15.91 2.16
C TRP A 444 11.35 -17.22 1.38
N ARG A 445 12.24 -18.12 1.74
CA ARG A 445 12.33 -19.46 1.15
C ARG A 445 12.38 -20.50 2.25
N TYR A 446 11.52 -21.50 2.15
CA TYR A 446 11.38 -22.55 3.14
C TYR A 446 11.55 -23.93 2.51
N SER A 447 12.28 -24.77 3.23
CA SER A 447 12.38 -26.21 2.99
C SER A 447 11.47 -26.90 4.03
N GLY A 448 10.23 -27.18 3.62
CA GLY A 448 9.17 -27.59 4.56
C GLY A 448 8.77 -26.46 5.51
N THR A 449 9.18 -26.56 6.78
CA THR A 449 8.95 -25.55 7.83
C THR A 449 10.22 -24.79 8.23
N ALA A 450 11.40 -25.27 7.80
CA ALA A 450 12.68 -24.63 8.11
C ALA A 450 12.97 -23.48 7.13
N LEU A 451 13.32 -22.31 7.67
CA LEU A 451 13.74 -21.17 6.86
C LEU A 451 15.15 -21.43 6.32
N ASP A 452 15.33 -21.26 5.01
CA ASP A 452 16.63 -21.43 4.38
C ASP A 452 17.63 -20.36 4.84
N LEU A 453 18.90 -20.75 4.99
CA LEU A 453 19.99 -19.83 5.29
C LEU A 453 20.09 -18.73 4.24
N GLY A 454 20.27 -17.49 4.71
CA GLY A 454 20.34 -16.30 3.85
C GLY A 454 18.99 -15.73 3.45
N PHE A 455 17.88 -16.22 3.99
CA PHE A 455 16.55 -15.62 3.88
C PHE A 455 16.09 -15.04 5.23
N PRO A 456 15.22 -14.02 5.25
CA PRO A 456 14.64 -13.34 4.09
C PRO A 456 15.64 -12.48 3.31
N ARG A 457 15.52 -12.48 1.98
CA ARG A 457 16.26 -11.59 1.08
C ARG A 457 15.46 -10.36 0.73
N LYS A 458 16.11 -9.23 0.44
CA LYS A 458 15.39 -8.04 -0.03
C LYS A 458 15.06 -8.18 -1.50
N SER A 459 13.86 -7.76 -1.91
CA SER A 459 13.44 -7.78 -3.31
C SER A 459 14.41 -7.00 -4.22
N SER A 460 15.03 -5.92 -3.71
CA SER A 460 16.04 -5.15 -4.46
C SER A 460 17.35 -5.89 -4.70
N GLU A 461 17.70 -6.87 -3.86
CA GLU A 461 18.91 -7.70 -4.04
C GLU A 461 18.69 -8.79 -5.10
N CYS A 462 17.41 -9.08 -5.41
CA CYS A 462 16.98 -10.07 -6.40
C CYS A 462 16.44 -9.42 -7.69
N ASP A 463 16.51 -8.09 -7.83
CA ASP A 463 15.90 -7.33 -8.93
C ASP A 463 14.38 -7.57 -9.09
N MET A 464 13.69 -7.82 -7.97
CA MET A 464 12.27 -8.13 -7.89
C MET A 464 11.41 -6.96 -7.42
N PRO A 465 10.13 -6.91 -7.82
CA PRO A 465 9.21 -5.86 -7.39
C PRO A 465 8.90 -5.97 -5.90
N ARG A 466 8.62 -4.81 -5.28
CA ARG A 466 8.00 -4.75 -3.95
C ARG A 466 6.50 -5.00 -4.06
N HIS A 467 5.94 -5.65 -3.05
CA HIS A 467 4.51 -5.95 -2.93
C HIS A 467 3.93 -6.68 -4.15
N PRO A 468 4.46 -7.85 -4.57
CA PRO A 468 3.97 -8.55 -5.75
C PRO A 468 2.51 -8.99 -5.60
N ASP A 469 1.78 -9.03 -6.71
CA ASP A 469 0.35 -9.38 -6.70
C ASP A 469 0.16 -10.90 -6.71
N CYS A 470 1.02 -11.64 -7.43
CA CYS A 470 0.94 -13.09 -7.55
C CYS A 470 2.32 -13.65 -7.91
N ALA A 471 2.61 -14.88 -7.47
CA ALA A 471 3.80 -15.63 -7.85
C ALA A 471 3.39 -17.08 -8.14
N PHE A 472 4.06 -17.72 -9.09
CA PHE A 472 3.88 -19.14 -9.40
C PHE A 472 5.07 -19.69 -10.15
N PHE A 473 5.29 -21.00 -10.06
CA PHE A 473 6.27 -21.67 -10.90
C PHE A 473 5.67 -21.98 -12.27
N TYR A 474 6.34 -21.56 -13.34
CA TYR A 474 5.89 -21.79 -14.71
C TYR A 474 6.76 -22.84 -15.39
N ALA A 475 6.26 -24.08 -15.40
CA ALA A 475 6.99 -25.24 -15.89
C ALA A 475 7.58 -25.10 -17.30
N PRO A 476 6.89 -24.50 -18.30
CA PRO A 476 7.48 -24.34 -19.64
C PRO A 476 8.72 -23.45 -19.69
N LEU A 477 8.85 -22.48 -18.77
CA LEU A 477 10.08 -21.67 -18.67
C LEU A 477 11.08 -22.27 -17.68
N GLY A 478 10.67 -23.18 -16.79
CA GLY A 478 11.52 -23.67 -15.70
C GLY A 478 11.85 -22.61 -14.65
N HIS A 479 11.09 -21.51 -14.60
CA HIS A 479 11.37 -20.36 -13.74
C HIS A 479 10.16 -19.95 -12.92
N MET A 480 10.40 -19.17 -11.86
CA MET A 480 9.32 -18.57 -11.08
C MET A 480 8.88 -17.25 -11.71
N VAL A 481 7.58 -17.12 -11.97
CA VAL A 481 6.99 -15.92 -12.54
C VAL A 481 6.29 -15.13 -11.44
N VAL A 482 6.55 -13.83 -11.38
CA VAL A 482 5.97 -12.91 -10.39
C VAL A 482 5.28 -11.74 -11.07
N PHE A 483 4.00 -11.57 -10.79
CA PHE A 483 3.16 -10.52 -11.37
C PHE A 483 3.13 -9.29 -10.47
N LYS A 484 3.20 -8.10 -11.09
CA LYS A 484 2.99 -6.82 -10.44
C LYS A 484 2.32 -5.82 -11.38
N GLY A 485 1.08 -5.45 -11.06
CA GLY A 485 0.29 -4.50 -11.83
C GLY A 485 0.02 -4.99 -13.24
N SER A 486 0.58 -4.29 -14.22
CA SER A 486 0.51 -4.62 -15.65
C SER A 486 1.76 -5.33 -16.18
N ARG A 487 2.70 -5.69 -15.30
CA ARG A 487 3.98 -6.32 -15.68
C ARG A 487 4.20 -7.64 -14.95
N TYR A 488 5.12 -8.43 -15.48
CA TYR A 488 5.63 -9.63 -14.83
C TYR A 488 7.15 -9.69 -14.89
N PHE A 489 7.71 -10.35 -13.88
CA PHE A 489 9.13 -10.58 -13.66
C PHE A 489 9.36 -12.09 -13.64
N VAL A 490 10.55 -12.52 -14.00
CA VAL A 490 10.94 -13.93 -13.98
C VAL A 490 12.15 -14.07 -13.09
N LEU A 491 12.00 -14.83 -12.00
CA LEU A 491 13.05 -15.09 -11.03
C LEU A 491 13.74 -16.41 -11.38
N ASN A 492 15.05 -16.32 -11.59
CA ASN A 492 15.93 -17.48 -11.67
C ASN A 492 16.18 -18.03 -10.27
N LEU A 493 15.89 -19.32 -10.08
CA LEU A 493 15.97 -19.96 -8.76
C LEU A 493 17.39 -20.37 -8.37
N GLU A 494 18.31 -20.45 -9.33
CA GLU A 494 19.72 -20.73 -9.09
C GLU A 494 20.46 -19.46 -8.68
N THR A 495 20.33 -18.39 -9.47
CA THR A 495 21.01 -17.11 -9.20
C THR A 495 20.26 -16.21 -8.22
N LEU A 496 18.98 -16.49 -7.97
CA LEU A 496 18.05 -15.67 -7.18
C LEU A 496 17.98 -14.22 -7.66
N ARG A 497 18.06 -14.00 -8.97
CA ARG A 497 17.91 -12.70 -9.63
C ARG A 497 16.85 -12.74 -10.71
N SER A 498 16.32 -11.57 -11.04
CA SER A 498 15.46 -11.42 -12.21
C SER A 498 16.25 -11.79 -13.46
N GLU A 499 15.64 -12.59 -14.32
CA GLU A 499 16.17 -12.88 -15.66
C GLU A 499 16.35 -11.58 -16.46
N PRO A 500 17.38 -11.50 -17.31
CA PRO A 500 17.54 -10.39 -18.26
C PRO A 500 16.28 -10.22 -19.13
N TYR A 501 16.04 -9.00 -19.61
CA TYR A 501 14.86 -8.63 -20.44
C TYR A 501 13.51 -8.55 -19.70
N TYR A 502 13.49 -8.77 -18.37
CA TYR A 502 12.33 -8.52 -17.52
C TYR A 502 12.49 -7.20 -16.73
N PRO A 503 11.38 -6.50 -16.39
CA PRO A 503 9.99 -6.94 -16.53
C PRO A 503 9.38 -6.74 -17.93
N ARG A 504 8.46 -7.63 -18.30
CA ARG A 504 7.66 -7.55 -19.53
C ARG A 504 6.18 -7.26 -19.23
N GLY A 505 5.43 -6.85 -20.24
CA GLY A 505 4.00 -6.55 -20.12
C GLY A 505 3.13 -7.81 -20.02
N LEU A 506 2.04 -7.74 -19.24
CA LEU A 506 1.09 -8.86 -19.10
C LEU A 506 0.32 -9.22 -20.39
N ALA A 507 0.53 -8.50 -21.50
CA ALA A 507 -0.04 -8.83 -22.81
C ALA A 507 0.39 -10.23 -23.32
N ASP A 508 1.56 -10.71 -22.89
CA ASP A 508 2.04 -12.07 -23.16
C ASP A 508 1.10 -13.15 -22.57
N TRP A 509 0.37 -12.81 -21.50
CA TRP A 509 -0.55 -13.69 -20.79
C TRP A 509 -2.00 -13.45 -21.24
N LYS A 510 -2.30 -13.76 -22.50
CA LYS A 510 -3.56 -13.39 -23.17
C LYS A 510 -4.80 -13.85 -22.37
N GLY A 511 -5.61 -12.88 -21.96
CA GLY A 511 -6.87 -13.09 -21.23
C GLY A 511 -6.74 -13.20 -19.71
N VAL A 512 -5.52 -13.19 -19.16
CA VAL A 512 -5.32 -13.18 -17.70
C VAL A 512 -5.60 -11.77 -17.16
N PRO A 513 -6.39 -11.64 -16.07
CA PRO A 513 -6.68 -10.33 -15.50
C PRO A 513 -5.43 -9.70 -14.87
N ARG A 514 -5.36 -8.37 -14.94
CA ARG A 514 -4.39 -7.61 -14.12
C ARG A 514 -4.69 -7.82 -12.63
N ARG A 515 -3.65 -7.80 -11.81
CA ARG A 515 -3.70 -7.96 -10.34
C ARG A 515 -4.37 -9.27 -9.87
N ALA A 516 -4.00 -10.41 -10.47
CA ALA A 516 -4.40 -11.71 -9.96
C ALA A 516 -3.94 -11.89 -8.50
N ASN A 517 -4.79 -12.48 -7.66
CA ASN A 517 -4.53 -12.77 -6.24
C ASN A 517 -3.61 -14.00 -6.05
N GLY A 518 -3.55 -14.90 -7.02
CA GLY A 518 -2.70 -16.07 -6.93
C GLY A 518 -2.86 -16.95 -8.16
N ALA A 519 -1.96 -17.93 -8.30
CA ALA A 519 -1.98 -18.84 -9.42
C ALA A 519 -1.47 -20.21 -8.99
N VAL A 520 -2.12 -21.26 -9.49
CA VAL A 520 -1.79 -22.64 -9.16
C VAL A 520 -1.75 -23.49 -10.42
N THR A 521 -0.64 -24.20 -10.61
CA THR A 521 -0.54 -25.23 -11.64
C THR A 521 -1.10 -26.54 -11.08
N ARG A 522 -2.04 -27.14 -11.80
CA ARG A 522 -2.65 -28.43 -11.41
C ARG A 522 -2.05 -29.59 -12.19
N ALA A 523 -2.37 -30.81 -11.76
CA ALA A 523 -1.93 -32.05 -12.39
C ALA A 523 -2.37 -32.19 -13.87
N ASP A 524 -3.39 -31.44 -14.31
CA ASP A 524 -3.80 -31.37 -15.72
C ASP A 524 -2.85 -30.53 -16.58
N GLY A 525 -1.76 -30.01 -16.00
CA GLY A 525 -0.78 -29.15 -16.67
C GLY A 525 -1.30 -27.74 -16.97
N ARG A 526 -2.50 -27.39 -16.50
CA ARG A 526 -3.08 -26.06 -16.70
C ARG A 526 -2.81 -25.17 -15.50
N LEU A 527 -2.75 -23.87 -15.77
CA LEU A 527 -2.52 -22.84 -14.77
C LEU A 527 -3.85 -22.15 -14.45
N TYR A 528 -4.21 -22.11 -13.19
CA TYR A 528 -5.44 -21.49 -12.70
C TYR A 528 -5.07 -20.19 -12.00
N PHE A 529 -5.42 -19.07 -12.62
CA PHE A 529 -5.29 -17.75 -12.02
C PHE A 529 -6.55 -17.40 -11.26
N PHE A 530 -6.39 -16.73 -10.13
CA PHE A 530 -7.49 -16.32 -9.28
C PHE A 530 -7.50 -14.81 -9.13
N ARG A 531 -8.67 -14.21 -9.19
CA ARG A 531 -8.90 -12.83 -8.78
C ARG A 531 -10.25 -12.73 -8.14
N GLU A 532 -10.27 -12.27 -6.89
CA GLU A 532 -11.49 -12.16 -6.08
C GLU A 532 -12.29 -13.49 -6.10
N GLN A 533 -13.53 -13.48 -6.59
CA GLN A 533 -14.43 -14.63 -6.67
C GLN A 533 -14.37 -15.38 -8.02
N GLN A 534 -13.44 -15.01 -8.90
CA GLN A 534 -13.32 -15.54 -10.26
C GLN A 534 -11.99 -16.28 -10.47
N TYR A 535 -12.00 -17.26 -11.36
CA TYR A 535 -10.78 -17.88 -11.88
C TYR A 535 -10.69 -17.79 -13.41
N TRP A 536 -9.46 -17.91 -13.90
CA TRP A 536 -9.12 -18.00 -15.31
C TRP A 536 -8.19 -19.20 -15.50
N ARG A 537 -8.62 -20.15 -16.32
CA ARG A 537 -7.84 -21.33 -16.68
C ARG A 537 -7.01 -21.03 -17.91
N PHE A 538 -5.72 -20.88 -17.72
CA PHE A 538 -4.73 -20.62 -18.76
C PHE A 538 -4.13 -21.93 -19.28
N ASP A 539 -4.07 -22.05 -20.60
CA ASP A 539 -3.43 -23.17 -21.30
C ASP A 539 -2.02 -22.75 -21.71
N PRO A 540 -0.96 -23.32 -21.12
CA PRO A 540 0.41 -22.95 -21.43
C PRO A 540 0.82 -23.23 -22.88
N ARG A 541 0.19 -24.19 -23.57
CA ARG A 541 0.52 -24.52 -24.97
C ARG A 541 -0.10 -23.51 -25.93
N LYS A 542 -1.30 -23.03 -25.62
CA LYS A 542 -2.02 -22.04 -26.45
C LYS A 542 -1.73 -20.59 -26.08
N LEU A 543 -1.01 -20.37 -24.98
CA LEU A 543 -0.67 -19.08 -24.37
C LEU A 543 -1.90 -18.15 -24.23
N ARG A 544 -3.05 -18.72 -23.83
CA ARG A 544 -4.30 -17.97 -23.64
C ARG A 544 -5.18 -18.59 -22.58
N VAL A 545 -6.05 -17.77 -22.00
CA VAL A 545 -7.16 -18.25 -21.16
C VAL A 545 -8.17 -19.03 -22.02
N THR A 546 -8.57 -20.20 -21.53
CA THR A 546 -9.51 -21.12 -22.19
C THR A 546 -10.86 -21.21 -21.50
N ALA A 547 -10.93 -20.86 -20.21
CA ALA A 547 -12.16 -20.87 -19.44
C ALA A 547 -12.06 -19.87 -18.28
N SER A 548 -13.21 -19.36 -17.86
CA SER A 548 -13.34 -18.56 -16.65
C SER A 548 -14.65 -18.87 -15.93
N GLY A 549 -14.75 -18.41 -14.68
CA GLY A 549 -15.98 -18.47 -13.91
C GLY A 549 -15.74 -18.36 -12.41
N ARG A 550 -16.80 -18.57 -11.62
CA ARG A 550 -16.70 -18.58 -10.17
C ARG A 550 -16.00 -19.84 -9.67
N TRP A 551 -14.90 -19.66 -8.95
CA TRP A 551 -14.07 -20.79 -8.52
C TRP A 551 -14.75 -21.63 -7.44
N THR A 552 -15.45 -21.00 -6.49
CA THR A 552 -16.23 -21.69 -5.45
C THR A 552 -17.28 -22.67 -5.99
N LYS A 553 -17.82 -22.41 -7.19
CA LYS A 553 -18.82 -23.28 -7.83
C LYS A 553 -18.21 -24.34 -8.75
N LYS A 554 -17.08 -24.05 -9.39
CA LYS A 554 -16.52 -24.87 -10.49
C LYS A 554 -15.25 -25.63 -10.13
N LEU A 555 -14.52 -25.21 -9.10
CA LEU A 555 -13.22 -25.80 -8.72
C LEU A 555 -13.36 -26.56 -7.41
N ALA A 556 -13.81 -27.81 -7.51
CA ALA A 556 -14.05 -28.67 -6.37
C ALA A 556 -12.86 -28.80 -5.39
N TRP A 557 -11.68 -28.90 -5.99
CA TRP A 557 -10.41 -29.05 -5.28
C TRP A 557 -9.99 -27.83 -4.43
N THR A 558 -10.71 -26.71 -4.49
CA THR A 558 -10.47 -25.57 -3.57
C THR A 558 -11.16 -25.76 -2.22
N GLY A 559 -11.91 -26.85 -2.02
CA GLY A 559 -12.54 -27.19 -0.74
C GLY A 559 -13.75 -26.34 -0.38
N CYS A 560 -14.43 -25.80 -1.38
CA CYS A 560 -15.63 -24.97 -1.21
C CYS A 560 -16.91 -25.74 -1.55
N HIS A 561 -17.07 -26.92 -0.96
CA HIS A 561 -18.27 -27.73 -1.08
C HIS A 561 -19.13 -27.63 0.17
N LYS A 562 -20.46 -27.71 0.02
CA LYS A 562 -21.35 -27.90 1.17
C LYS A 562 -21.07 -29.30 1.73
N THR A 563 -20.51 -29.39 2.93
CA THR A 563 -20.56 -30.63 3.69
C THR A 563 -22.02 -30.84 4.12
N PRO A 564 -22.68 -31.97 3.79
CA PRO A 564 -23.96 -32.28 4.40
C PRO A 564 -23.75 -32.36 5.92
N SER A 565 -24.61 -31.67 6.69
CA SER A 565 -24.66 -31.85 8.13
C SER A 565 -25.02 -33.31 8.39
N ASN A 566 -24.09 -34.07 8.95
CA ASN A 566 -24.45 -35.34 9.57
C ASN A 566 -25.22 -34.97 10.85
N ASP A 567 -26.54 -34.85 10.73
CA ASP A 567 -27.41 -34.98 11.89
C ASP A 567 -27.15 -36.37 12.48
N VAL A 568 -26.55 -36.38 13.66
CA VAL A 568 -26.39 -37.57 14.49
C VAL A 568 -27.79 -37.92 15.00
N MET A 569 -28.29 -39.10 14.60
CA MET A 569 -29.46 -39.74 15.20
C MET A 569 -29.22 -40.07 16.68
#